data_AF-A0A957CQQ9-F1
#
_entry.id   AF-A0A957CQQ9-F1
#
_cell.length_a   1.000
_cell.length_b   1.000
_cell.length_c   1.000
_cell.angle_alpha   90.00
_cell.angle_beta   90.00
_cell.angle_gamma   90.00
#
_symmetry.space_group_name_H-M   'P 1'
#
loop_
_entity.id
_entity.type
_entity.pdbx_description
1 polymer ?
#
loop_
_entity_poly.entity_id
_entity_poly.type
_entity_poly.pdbx_seq_one_letter_code
_entity_poly.pdbx_strand_id
1 'polypeptide(L)'
;TLLADPQAVLLEVGPGKMLTTLVRRQISADAAQVAFATLRHPKEPQADMEFLLTTVGQLWLTGVAVDWPAFYAQESRRRIPLPTYPFERQRYWLDPPHGIRARSTAKKPHVDDWFYTP
;
A
#
# COMPACT_ATOMS: atom_id res chain seq x y z
N THR A 1 2.38 -27.74 10.10
CA THR A 1 1.86 -27.88 8.71
C THR A 1 2.07 -26.58 7.98
N LEU A 2 2.08 -26.57 6.63
CA LEU A 2 2.28 -25.33 5.85
C LEU A 2 1.22 -24.25 6.13
N LEU A 3 0.01 -24.66 6.54
CA LEU A 3 -1.08 -23.75 6.92
C LEU A 3 -1.02 -23.26 8.37
N ALA A 4 0.01 -23.65 9.14
CA ALA A 4 0.14 -23.20 10.54
C ALA A 4 0.50 -21.71 10.66
N ASP A 5 1.12 -21.14 9.62
CA ASP A 5 1.41 -19.70 9.55
C ASP A 5 0.25 -18.98 8.84
N PRO A 6 -0.60 -18.22 9.57
CA PRO A 6 -1.76 -17.55 8.99
C PRO A 6 -1.39 -16.42 8.00
N GLN A 7 -0.12 -15.98 7.96
CA GLN A 7 0.36 -14.97 7.01
C GLN A 7 1.02 -15.56 5.76
N ALA A 8 1.10 -16.89 5.67
CA ALA A 8 1.71 -17.54 4.52
C ALA A 8 0.91 -17.27 3.23
N VAL A 9 1.64 -16.89 2.18
CA VAL A 9 1.15 -16.80 0.80
C VAL A 9 1.64 -18.02 0.05
N LEU A 10 0.73 -18.78 -0.55
CA LEU A 10 1.05 -20.02 -1.26
C LEU A 10 1.08 -19.78 -2.77
N LEU A 11 2.14 -20.24 -3.44
CA LEU A 11 2.35 -20.05 -4.87
C LEU A 11 2.63 -21.39 -5.57
N GLU A 12 1.77 -21.77 -6.52
CA GLU A 12 1.93 -22.94 -7.37
C GLU A 12 2.79 -22.58 -8.60
N VAL A 13 3.96 -23.22 -8.72
CA VAL A 13 4.88 -23.05 -9.85
C VAL A 13 4.70 -24.17 -10.85
N GLY A 14 3.97 -23.92 -11.93
CA GLY A 14 3.71 -24.92 -12.96
C GLY A 14 2.40 -24.67 -13.71
N PRO A 15 2.17 -25.38 -14.84
CA PRO A 15 0.96 -25.23 -15.63
C PRO A 15 -0.27 -25.77 -14.89
N GLY A 16 -1.31 -24.94 -14.78
CA GLY A 16 -2.58 -25.33 -14.16
C GLY A 16 -2.81 -24.70 -12.78
N LYS A 17 -3.81 -25.23 -12.07
CA LYS A 17 -4.34 -24.65 -10.82
C LYS A 17 -4.74 -25.74 -9.81
N MET A 18 -4.20 -26.95 -9.94
CA MET A 18 -4.67 -28.10 -9.15
C MET A 18 -4.30 -27.94 -7.69
N LEU A 19 -3.04 -27.64 -7.39
CA LEU A 19 -2.59 -27.46 -6.00
C LEU A 19 -3.27 -26.23 -5.37
N THR A 20 -3.37 -25.15 -6.12
CA THR A 20 -4.11 -23.94 -5.72
C THR A 20 -5.55 -24.27 -5.34
N THR A 21 -6.23 -25.10 -6.14
CA THR A 21 -7.62 -25.53 -5.86
C THR A 21 -7.70 -26.41 -4.60
N LEU A 22 -6.77 -27.34 -4.41
CA LEU A 22 -6.73 -28.21 -3.23
C LEU A 22 -6.45 -27.42 -1.95
N VAL A 23 -5.50 -26.48 -2.00
CA VAL A 23 -5.19 -25.57 -0.90
C VAL A 23 -6.41 -24.75 -0.51
N ARG A 24 -7.12 -24.16 -1.48
CA ARG A 24 -8.35 -23.38 -1.23
C ARG A 24 -9.47 -24.20 -0.57
N ARG A 25 -9.48 -25.53 -0.73
CA ARG A 25 -10.43 -26.41 -0.03
C ARG A 25 -10.04 -26.71 1.42
N GLN A 26 -8.77 -26.54 1.77
CA GLN A 26 -8.24 -26.76 3.12
C GLN A 26 -8.20 -25.49 3.96
N ILE A 27 -8.06 -24.33 3.32
CA ILE A 27 -8.13 -23.02 3.98
C ILE A 27 -9.55 -22.80 4.52
N SER A 28 -9.67 -22.43 5.80
CA SER A 28 -10.94 -22.07 6.42
C SER A 28 -11.50 -20.77 5.82
N ALA A 29 -12.82 -20.60 5.78
CA ALA A 29 -13.44 -19.41 5.21
C ALA A 29 -13.00 -18.09 5.88
N ASP A 30 -12.62 -18.13 7.16
CA ASP A 30 -12.18 -16.97 7.94
C ASP A 30 -10.66 -16.74 7.89
N ALA A 31 -9.91 -17.58 7.17
CA ALA A 31 -8.45 -17.47 7.12
C ALA A 31 -8.01 -16.42 6.07
N ALA A 32 -7.03 -15.59 6.45
CA ALA A 32 -6.43 -14.58 5.57
C ALA A 32 -5.46 -15.16 4.51
N GLN A 33 -5.15 -16.46 4.59
CA GLN A 33 -4.22 -17.13 3.68
C GLN A 33 -4.77 -17.15 2.25
N VAL A 34 -3.87 -16.96 1.29
CA VAL A 34 -4.20 -16.93 -0.15
C VAL A 34 -3.30 -17.87 -0.93
N ALA A 35 -3.82 -18.35 -2.06
CA ALA A 35 -3.11 -19.24 -2.96
C ALA A 35 -3.26 -18.78 -4.42
N PHE A 36 -2.13 -18.70 -5.12
CA PHE A 36 -2.02 -18.27 -6.52
C PHE A 36 -1.24 -19.30 -7.36
N ALA A 37 -1.42 -19.27 -8.67
CA ALA A 37 -0.66 -20.07 -9.63
C ALA A 37 0.17 -19.14 -10.53
N THR A 38 1.35 -19.57 -10.97
CA THR A 38 2.23 -18.75 -11.83
C THR A 38 1.96 -18.89 -13.32
N LEU A 39 1.35 -20.00 -13.75
CA LEU A 39 1.03 -20.27 -15.16
C LEU A 39 -0.44 -20.61 -15.32
N ARG A 40 -1.01 -20.17 -16.44
CA ARG A 40 -2.39 -20.50 -16.81
C ARG A 40 -2.53 -22.00 -17.13
N HIS A 41 -3.77 -22.43 -17.24
CA HIS A 41 -4.05 -23.73 -17.84
C HIS A 41 -3.86 -23.66 -19.38
N PRO A 42 -3.30 -24.69 -20.06
CA PRO A 42 -3.02 -24.63 -21.49
C PRO A 42 -4.23 -24.35 -22.39
N LYS A 43 -5.44 -24.69 -21.93
CA LYS A 43 -6.72 -24.43 -22.62
C LYS A 43 -7.29 -23.02 -22.38
N GLU A 44 -6.69 -22.23 -21.48
CA GLU A 44 -7.12 -20.84 -21.27
C GLU A 44 -6.55 -19.94 -22.36
N PRO A 45 -7.35 -19.03 -22.95
CA PRO A 45 -6.93 -18.21 -24.10
C PRO A 45 -5.99 -17.05 -23.73
N GLN A 46 -5.79 -16.78 -22.45
CA GLN A 46 -4.95 -15.68 -21.96
C GLN A 46 -3.47 -15.90 -22.33
N ALA A 47 -2.69 -14.83 -22.51
CA ALA A 47 -1.26 -14.93 -22.71
C ALA A 47 -0.52 -15.29 -21.40
N ASP A 48 0.56 -16.08 -21.50
CA ASP A 48 1.33 -16.52 -20.32
C ASP A 48 1.93 -15.35 -19.54
N MET A 49 2.46 -14.36 -20.25
CA MET A 49 3.05 -13.17 -19.65
C MET A 49 1.99 -12.33 -18.89
N GLU A 50 0.80 -12.20 -19.46
CA GLU A 50 -0.30 -11.46 -18.84
C GLU A 50 -0.75 -12.15 -17.54
N PHE A 51 -0.88 -13.47 -17.56
CA PHE A 51 -1.23 -14.26 -16.38
C PHE A 51 -0.16 -14.13 -15.28
N LEU A 52 1.12 -14.22 -15.65
CA LEU A 52 2.23 -14.09 -14.71
C LEU A 52 2.29 -12.70 -14.09
N LEU A 53 2.20 -11.63 -14.90
CA LEU A 53 2.21 -10.25 -14.41
C LEU A 53 1.01 -9.95 -13.52
N THR A 54 -0.16 -10.49 -13.86
CA THR A 54 -1.37 -10.41 -13.01
C THR A 54 -1.12 -11.06 -11.66
N THR A 55 -0.48 -12.24 -11.65
CA THR A 55 -0.12 -12.96 -10.42
C THR A 55 0.87 -12.17 -9.57
N VAL A 56 1.90 -11.57 -10.18
CA VAL A 56 2.84 -10.67 -9.47
C VAL A 56 2.11 -9.49 -8.84
N GLY A 57 1.15 -8.89 -9.55
CA GLY A 57 0.30 -7.83 -9.01
C GLY A 57 -0.53 -8.29 -7.81
N GLN A 58 -1.10 -9.49 -7.87
CA GLN A 58 -1.84 -10.08 -6.75
C GLN A 58 -0.95 -10.34 -5.53
N LEU A 59 0.26 -10.86 -5.73
CA LEU A 59 1.24 -11.04 -4.64
C LEU A 59 1.63 -9.70 -4.01
N TRP A 60 1.84 -8.67 -4.82
CA TRP A 60 2.14 -7.33 -4.33
C TRP A 60 1.00 -6.77 -3.47
N LEU A 61 -0.26 -6.97 -3.89
CA LEU A 61 -1.44 -6.56 -3.13
C LEU A 61 -1.58 -7.29 -1.78
N THR A 62 -1.02 -8.49 -1.64
CA THR A 62 -1.02 -9.24 -0.37
C THR A 62 0.17 -8.85 0.52
N GLY A 63 0.95 -7.83 0.14
CA GLY A 63 2.10 -7.34 0.91
C GLY A 63 3.42 -8.06 0.65
N VAL A 64 3.47 -8.94 -0.37
CA VAL A 64 4.75 -9.57 -0.76
C VAL A 64 5.67 -8.51 -1.35
N ALA A 65 6.86 -8.37 -0.78
CA ALA A 65 7.88 -7.47 -1.31
C ALA A 65 8.41 -8.01 -2.65
N VAL A 66 8.23 -7.23 -3.71
CA VAL A 66 8.77 -7.54 -5.04
C VAL A 66 10.05 -6.74 -5.24
N ASP A 67 11.13 -7.43 -5.60
CA ASP A 67 12.40 -6.80 -6.01
C ASP A 67 12.26 -6.26 -7.44
N TRP A 68 11.75 -5.03 -7.57
CA TRP A 68 11.59 -4.36 -8.87
C TRP A 68 12.92 -4.12 -9.60
N PRO A 69 14.03 -3.74 -8.93
CA PRO A 69 15.34 -3.69 -9.56
C PRO A 69 15.76 -5.02 -10.22
N ALA A 70 15.61 -6.15 -9.52
CA ALA A 70 15.92 -7.47 -10.08
C ALA A 70 14.98 -7.83 -11.24
N PHE A 71 13.68 -7.54 -11.09
CA PHE A 71 12.67 -7.81 -12.12
C PHE A 71 13.00 -7.13 -13.46
N TYR A 72 13.53 -5.90 -13.43
CA TYR A 72 13.91 -5.13 -14.62
C TYR A 72 15.42 -5.20 -14.95
N ALA A 73 16.20 -6.06 -14.32
CA ALA A 73 17.67 -6.07 -14.44
C ALA A 73 18.19 -6.31 -15.86
N GLN A 74 17.40 -6.97 -16.71
CA GLN A 74 17.75 -7.27 -18.12
C GLN A 74 17.14 -6.26 -19.11
N GLU A 75 16.61 -5.15 -18.61
CA GLU A 75 15.94 -4.15 -19.43
C GLU A 75 16.54 -2.75 -19.23
N SER A 76 16.65 -1.99 -20.33
CA SER A 76 17.02 -0.56 -20.26
C SER A 76 15.76 0.29 -20.20
N ARG A 77 15.38 0.72 -18.99
CA ARG A 77 14.19 1.54 -18.74
C ARG A 77 14.57 2.96 -18.33
N ARG A 78 13.71 3.93 -18.68
CA ARG A 78 13.87 5.35 -18.29
C ARG A 78 12.77 5.75 -17.32
N ARG A 79 13.11 6.59 -16.34
CA ARG A 79 12.12 7.20 -15.44
C ARG A 79 11.34 8.26 -16.22
N ILE A 80 10.03 8.25 -16.08
CA ILE A 80 9.12 9.26 -16.64
C ILE A 80 8.37 9.95 -15.50
N PRO A 81 8.03 11.25 -15.64
CA PRO A 81 7.17 11.91 -14.67
C PRO A 81 5.77 11.28 -14.71
N LEU A 82 5.24 10.96 -13.53
CA LEU A 82 3.87 10.50 -13.35
C LEU A 82 3.07 11.56 -12.59
N PRO A 83 1.73 11.57 -12.69
CA PRO A 83 0.90 12.39 -11.83
C PRO A 83 1.30 12.21 -10.36
N THR A 84 1.41 13.32 -9.64
CA THR A 84 1.70 13.29 -8.20
C THR A 84 0.52 12.69 -7.44
N TYR A 85 0.79 12.19 -6.23
CA TYR A 85 -0.24 11.64 -5.35
C TYR A 85 -1.43 12.61 -5.24
N PRO A 86 -2.66 12.17 -5.61
CA PRO A 86 -3.84 13.01 -5.53
C PRO A 86 -4.32 13.08 -4.08
N PHE A 87 -3.72 13.96 -3.28
CA PHE A 87 -4.09 14.13 -1.87
C PHE A 87 -5.60 14.33 -1.71
N GLU A 88 -6.20 13.59 -0.78
CA GLU A 88 -7.59 13.79 -0.36
C GLU A 88 -7.67 15.05 0.52
N ARG A 89 -7.81 16.20 -0.13
CA ARG A 89 -7.70 17.51 0.52
C ARG A 89 -8.88 17.72 1.48
N GLN A 90 -8.57 17.84 2.77
CA GLN A 90 -9.52 18.26 3.80
C GLN A 90 -9.10 19.60 4.37
N ARG A 91 -10.08 20.41 4.73
CA ARG A 91 -9.89 21.77 5.21
C ARG A 91 -9.72 21.77 6.73
N TYR A 92 -8.49 21.92 7.20
CA TYR A 92 -8.15 22.01 8.62
C TYR A 92 -7.86 23.46 9.02
N TRP A 93 -8.89 24.21 9.43
CA TRP A 93 -8.73 25.54 10.04
C TRP A 93 -8.97 25.46 11.54
N LEU A 94 -8.25 26.28 12.30
CA LEU A 94 -8.56 26.55 13.69
C LEU A 94 -9.52 27.74 13.73
N ASP A 95 -10.76 27.50 14.15
CA ASP A 95 -11.65 28.61 14.46
C ASP A 95 -11.13 29.34 15.70
N PRO A 96 -11.16 30.69 15.69
CA PRO A 96 -10.84 31.43 16.90
C PRO A 96 -11.80 30.98 18.01
N PRO A 97 -11.32 30.72 19.23
CA PRO A 97 -12.18 30.31 20.34
C PRO A 97 -13.33 31.31 20.50
N HIS A 98 -14.55 30.82 20.34
CA HIS A 98 -15.76 31.62 20.56
C HIS A 98 -15.74 32.15 21.99
N GLY A 99 -15.49 33.45 22.15
CA GLY A 99 -15.53 34.12 23.46
C GLY A 99 -14.21 34.70 23.97
N ILE A 100 -13.10 34.63 23.22
CA ILE A 100 -11.99 35.56 23.52
C ILE A 100 -12.40 36.94 22.99
N ARG A 101 -13.03 37.75 23.86
CA ARG A 101 -12.95 39.21 23.72
C ARG A 101 -11.46 39.49 23.58
N ALA A 102 -11.03 40.00 22.42
CA ALA A 102 -9.68 40.50 22.27
C ALA A 102 -9.42 41.42 23.47
N ARG A 103 -8.52 41.02 24.38
CA ARG A 103 -8.00 41.96 25.36
C ARG A 103 -7.49 43.12 24.52
N SER A 104 -8.01 44.32 24.76
CA SER A 104 -7.41 45.50 24.14
C SER A 104 -5.93 45.43 24.47
N THR A 105 -5.10 45.32 23.42
CA THR A 105 -3.67 45.51 23.57
C THR A 105 -3.49 47.00 23.80
N ALA A 106 -3.71 47.44 25.04
CA ALA A 106 -3.20 48.73 25.47
C ALA A 106 -1.70 48.67 25.21
N LYS A 107 -1.23 49.46 24.22
CA LYS A 107 0.21 49.63 23.98
C LYS A 107 0.81 50.01 25.33
N LYS A 108 1.74 49.19 25.83
CA LYS A 108 2.58 49.59 26.96
C LYS A 108 3.34 50.84 26.52
N PRO A 109 3.09 52.02 27.11
CA PRO A 109 3.61 53.29 26.60
C PRO A 109 5.12 53.40 26.77
N HIS A 110 5.69 52.68 27.75
CA HIS A 110 7.13 52.62 27.98
C HIS A 110 7.72 51.31 27.41
N VAL A 111 8.86 51.43 26.73
CA VAL A 111 9.58 50.28 26.13
C VAL A 111 10.17 49.36 27.20
N ASP A 112 10.47 49.89 28.38
CA ASP A 112 11.07 49.14 29.48
C ASP A 112 10.11 48.07 30.04
N ASP A 113 8.80 48.29 29.91
CA ASP A 113 7.77 47.35 30.36
C ASP A 113 7.58 46.17 29.41
N TRP A 114 8.22 46.19 28.24
CA TRP A 114 8.05 45.16 27.21
C TRP A 114 8.85 43.90 27.51
N PHE A 115 9.99 44.06 28.17
CA PHE A 115 10.91 42.97 28.44
C PHE A 115 10.65 42.38 29.83
N TYR A 116 10.46 41.07 29.87
CA TYR A 116 10.34 40.33 31.11
C TYR A 116 11.71 40.28 31.80
N THR A 117 11.75 40.66 33.08
CA THR A 117 12.91 40.44 33.96
C THR A 117 12.59 39.25 34.88
N PRO A 118 13.37 38.16 34.83
CA PRO A 118 13.20 37.00 35.70
C PRO A 118 13.52 37.30 37.17
#